data_AF-A0A6N9ANA3-F1
#
_entry.id   AF-A0A6N9ANA3-F1
#
_cell.length_a   1.000
_cell.length_b   1.000
_cell.length_c   1.000
_cell.angle_alpha   90.00
_cell.angle_beta   90.00
_cell.angle_gamma   90.00
#
_symmetry.space_group_name_H-M   'P 1'
#
loop_
_entity.id
_entity.type
_entity.pdbx_description
1 polymer ?
#
loop_
_entity_poly.entity_id
_entity_poly.type
_entity_poly.pdbx_seq_one_letter_code
_entity_poly.pdbx_strand_id
1 'polypeptide(L)'
;MLDWYGENQRDLPWRRALDPYAVWVSEIMLQQTRVDQARPYYDRFMERFPTVKHLGTAPLEDVLKAWEGMGYYARARNLHRAARRVVDEHGGQIPEDPARISDLPGIGPYTAAAILSIAFGRDCPVVDGNVVRVLSRLFHLTDNPASSAARKRLDGLAVRLLVRGRAGDFNQAMMELGATICTPRKPRCGACPVNPFCEARKTLPDPSVLPRKRPRRQRPHHHVAAGIVRRNDEVLIVRRPTDGLLGGLWEFPGGIVGKGVVGEKFLAEEIKNMLGIGIRVDRAVATLRHAFTHFEMTLQGYSCSHIAGVARHRDGNECRWVRFEDLGRFAFPRAYQRLIEAAAALHEGRRPAGST
;
A
#
# COMPACT_ATOMS: atom_id res chain seq x y z
N MET A 1 -15.37 0.83 28.26
CA MET A 1 -14.73 0.81 26.92
C MET A 1 -13.22 0.73 27.05
N LEU A 2 -12.59 1.63 27.79
CA LEU A 2 -11.15 1.53 28.06
C LEU A 2 -10.80 0.29 28.89
N ASP A 3 -11.64 -0.11 29.86
CA ASP A 3 -11.42 -1.34 30.63
C ASP A 3 -11.45 -2.57 29.71
N TRP A 4 -12.47 -2.67 28.86
CA TRP A 4 -12.54 -3.69 27.81
C TRP A 4 -11.29 -3.70 26.92
N TYR A 5 -10.78 -2.54 26.52
CA TYR A 5 -9.56 -2.47 25.71
C TYR A 5 -8.34 -2.97 26.47
N GLY A 6 -8.18 -2.61 27.75
CA GLY A 6 -7.10 -3.10 28.59
C GLY A 6 -7.05 -4.63 28.67
N GLU A 7 -8.21 -5.27 28.72
CA GLU A 7 -8.34 -6.74 28.80
C GLU A 7 -8.30 -7.45 27.44
N ASN A 8 -8.74 -6.81 26.35
CA ASN A 8 -9.03 -7.47 25.07
C ASN A 8 -8.18 -6.98 23.90
N GLN A 9 -7.31 -5.99 24.09
CA GLN A 9 -6.44 -5.51 23.02
C GLN A 9 -5.56 -6.64 22.48
N ARG A 10 -5.45 -6.74 21.15
CA ARG A 10 -4.48 -7.64 20.53
C ARG A 10 -3.06 -7.16 20.82
N ASP A 11 -2.18 -8.11 21.13
CA ASP A 11 -0.73 -7.91 21.15
C ASP A 11 -0.22 -7.67 19.71
N LEU A 12 0.05 -6.40 19.41
CA LEU A 12 0.57 -5.96 18.12
C LEU A 12 1.96 -5.37 18.32
N PRO A 13 2.95 -5.69 17.45
CA PRO A 13 4.33 -5.23 17.63
C PRO A 13 4.46 -3.70 17.84
N TRP A 14 3.71 -2.92 17.07
CA TRP A 14 3.70 -1.45 17.15
C TRP A 14 2.96 -0.87 18.36
N ARG A 15 2.33 -1.69 19.20
CA ARG A 15 1.71 -1.25 20.47
C ARG A 15 2.61 -1.46 21.68
N ARG A 16 3.70 -2.21 21.55
CA ARG A 16 4.56 -2.60 22.69
C ARG A 16 5.43 -1.45 23.18
N ALA A 17 5.75 -0.49 22.31
CA ALA A 17 6.48 0.71 22.64
C ALA A 17 5.73 1.94 22.10
N LEU A 18 5.72 3.02 22.87
CA LEU A 18 5.17 4.32 22.45
C LEU A 18 6.17 5.12 21.58
N ASP A 19 7.03 4.42 20.84
CA ASP A 19 7.98 5.06 19.93
C ASP A 19 7.22 5.73 18.77
N PRO A 20 7.33 7.07 18.60
CA PRO A 20 6.67 7.78 17.51
C PRO A 20 7.02 7.22 16.12
N TYR A 21 8.24 6.71 15.93
CA TYR A 21 8.65 6.12 14.65
C TYR A 21 7.95 4.79 14.38
N ALA A 22 7.97 3.87 15.35
CA ALA A 22 7.23 2.61 15.30
C ALA A 22 5.73 2.83 15.02
N VAL A 23 5.10 3.77 15.74
CA VAL A 23 3.69 4.13 15.54
C VAL A 23 3.47 4.68 14.13
N TRP A 24 4.30 5.63 13.70
CA TRP A 24 4.17 6.22 12.37
C TRP A 24 4.28 5.20 11.24
N VAL A 25 5.28 4.31 11.28
CA VAL A 25 5.44 3.25 10.27
C VAL A 25 4.20 2.36 10.24
N SER A 26 3.70 1.95 11.40
CA SER A 26 2.50 1.11 11.49
C SER A 26 1.25 1.79 10.92
N GLU A 27 1.04 3.08 11.22
CA GLU A 27 -0.10 3.84 10.73
C GLU A 27 -0.06 4.00 9.20
N ILE A 28 1.10 4.27 8.62
CA ILE A 28 1.26 4.30 7.16
C ILE A 28 0.98 2.91 6.56
N MET A 29 1.50 1.85 7.17
CA MET A 29 1.27 0.48 6.72
C MET A 29 -0.20 0.05 6.79
N LEU A 30 -0.93 0.46 7.81
CA LEU A 30 -2.35 0.11 8.02
C LEU A 30 -3.33 0.90 7.14
N GLN A 31 -2.87 1.93 6.43
CA GLN A 31 -3.69 2.61 5.43
C GLN A 31 -4.15 1.63 4.34
N GLN A 32 -5.45 1.32 4.31
CA GLN A 32 -6.07 0.41 3.34
C GLN A 32 -5.46 -1.01 3.33
N THR A 33 -4.79 -1.42 4.41
CA THR A 33 -4.17 -2.74 4.57
C THR A 33 -4.65 -3.34 5.89
N ARG A 34 -4.96 -4.64 5.92
CA ARG A 34 -5.41 -5.28 7.16
C ARG A 34 -4.24 -5.56 8.10
N VAL A 35 -4.51 -5.66 9.40
CA VAL A 35 -3.49 -5.90 10.44
C VAL A 35 -2.70 -7.19 10.21
N ASP A 36 -3.39 -8.29 9.90
CA ASP A 36 -2.81 -9.60 9.59
C ASP A 36 -1.87 -9.55 8.38
N GLN A 37 -2.22 -8.75 7.37
CA GLN A 37 -1.41 -8.55 6.18
C GLN A 37 -0.22 -7.62 6.44
N ALA A 38 -0.39 -6.60 7.27
CA ALA A 38 0.65 -5.61 7.56
C ALA A 38 1.73 -6.13 8.50
N ARG A 39 1.38 -6.98 9.48
CA ARG A 39 2.30 -7.49 10.52
C ARG A 39 3.63 -8.04 10.00
N PRO A 40 3.66 -9.00 9.06
CA PRO A 40 4.94 -9.54 8.58
C PRO A 40 5.79 -8.50 7.82
N TYR A 41 5.16 -7.49 7.22
CA TYR A 41 5.90 -6.38 6.59
C TYR A 41 6.47 -5.44 7.62
N TYR A 42 5.68 -5.10 8.64
CA TYR A 42 6.14 -4.28 9.76
C TYR A 42 7.36 -4.88 10.43
N ASP A 43 7.31 -6.18 10.77
CA ASP A 43 8.40 -6.85 11.48
C ASP A 43 9.71 -6.78 10.67
N ARG A 44 9.70 -7.18 9.39
CA ARG A 44 10.88 -7.09 8.51
C ARG A 44 11.34 -5.66 8.24
N PHE A 45 10.40 -4.72 8.15
CA PHE A 45 10.73 -3.32 7.88
C PHE A 45 11.40 -2.67 9.09
N MET A 46 10.91 -2.94 10.30
CA MET A 46 11.52 -2.45 11.54
C MET A 46 12.85 -3.15 11.84
N GLU A 47 13.01 -4.41 11.47
CA GLU A 47 14.32 -5.09 11.54
C GLU A 47 15.35 -4.41 10.62
N ARG A 48 14.95 -4.08 9.38
CA ARG A 48 15.83 -3.45 8.40
C ARG A 48 16.08 -1.96 8.66
N PHE A 49 15.05 -1.25 9.15
CA PHE A 49 15.10 0.18 9.43
C PHE A 49 14.62 0.45 10.87
N PRO A 50 15.44 0.16 11.90
CA PRO A 50 15.01 0.22 13.29
C PRO A 50 14.70 1.63 13.80
N THR A 51 15.23 2.67 13.15
CA THR A 51 14.99 4.06 13.54
C THR A 51 14.71 4.94 12.32
N VAL A 52 14.10 6.11 12.56
CA VAL A 52 13.87 7.10 11.50
C VAL A 52 15.17 7.52 10.78
N LYS A 53 16.31 7.51 11.48
CA LYS A 53 17.63 7.76 10.88
C LYS A 53 18.00 6.68 9.86
N HIS A 54 17.87 5.40 10.21
CA HIS A 54 18.14 4.30 9.29
C HIS A 54 17.27 4.41 8.03
N LEU A 55 15.98 4.71 8.21
CA LEU A 55 15.07 4.90 7.09
C LEU A 55 15.44 6.12 6.24
N GLY A 56 15.70 7.27 6.87
CA GLY A 56 16.01 8.52 6.18
C GLY A 56 17.30 8.44 5.38
N THR A 57 18.33 7.75 5.86
CA THR A 57 19.61 7.61 5.15
C THR A 57 19.63 6.48 4.13
N ALA A 58 18.64 5.58 4.12
CA ALA A 58 18.60 4.45 3.20
C ALA A 58 18.36 4.89 1.73
N PRO A 59 18.92 4.16 0.75
CA PRO A 59 18.52 4.30 -0.64
C PRO A 59 17.02 4.01 -0.83
N LEU A 60 16.35 4.78 -1.68
CA LEU A 60 14.91 4.57 -1.96
C LEU A 60 14.63 3.16 -2.48
N GLU A 61 15.55 2.59 -3.26
CA GLU A 61 15.43 1.22 -3.80
C GLU A 61 15.30 0.18 -2.68
N ASP A 62 16.07 0.32 -1.60
CA ASP A 62 16.01 -0.58 -0.45
C ASP A 62 14.67 -0.48 0.30
N VAL A 63 14.14 0.74 0.43
CA VAL A 63 12.83 0.98 1.04
C VAL A 63 11.72 0.35 0.19
N LEU A 64 11.75 0.57 -1.14
CA LEU A 64 10.77 0.00 -2.06
C LEU A 64 10.85 -1.53 -2.06
N LYS A 65 12.06 -2.10 -1.92
CA LYS A 65 12.25 -3.55 -1.79
C LYS A 65 11.67 -4.09 -0.49
N ALA A 66 11.89 -3.43 0.64
CA ALA A 66 11.27 -3.82 1.91
C ALA A 66 9.72 -3.72 1.87
N TRP A 67 9.18 -2.80 1.06
CA TRP A 67 7.74 -2.60 0.86
C TRP A 67 7.12 -3.52 -0.21
N GLU A 68 7.93 -4.31 -0.92
CA GLU A 68 7.52 -5.07 -2.08
C GLU A 68 6.39 -6.06 -1.76
N GLY A 69 5.26 -5.91 -2.45
CA GLY A 69 4.08 -6.77 -2.29
C GLY A 69 2.97 -6.15 -1.43
N MET A 70 3.26 -5.11 -0.64
CA MET A 70 2.27 -4.44 0.22
C MET A 70 1.30 -3.54 -0.56
N GLY A 71 1.68 -3.12 -1.78
CA GLY A 71 0.89 -2.22 -2.61
C GLY A 71 0.87 -0.76 -2.10
N TYR A 72 0.23 0.11 -2.88
CA TYR A 72 0.15 1.56 -2.61
C TYR A 72 1.53 2.20 -2.34
N TYR A 73 2.49 1.96 -3.24
CA TYR A 73 3.91 2.35 -3.08
C TYR A 73 4.17 3.85 -2.89
N ALA A 74 3.22 4.72 -3.23
CA ALA A 74 3.30 6.15 -2.87
C ALA A 74 3.44 6.34 -1.36
N ARG A 75 2.87 5.44 -0.53
CA ARG A 75 3.05 5.43 0.92
C ARG A 75 4.52 5.26 1.32
N ALA A 76 5.20 4.26 0.76
CA ALA A 76 6.63 4.02 1.02
C ALA A 76 7.50 5.21 0.60
N ARG A 77 7.24 5.79 -0.58
CA ARG A 77 7.99 6.94 -1.09
C ARG A 77 7.78 8.18 -0.22
N ASN A 78 6.55 8.45 0.19
CA ASN A 78 6.23 9.59 1.05
C ASN A 78 6.80 9.39 2.47
N LEU A 79 6.68 8.18 3.04
CA LEU A 79 7.29 7.81 4.30
C LEU A 79 8.81 8.02 4.28
N HIS A 80 9.49 7.59 3.21
CA HIS A 80 10.94 7.81 3.03
C HIS A 80 11.28 9.31 2.91
N ARG A 81 10.54 10.05 2.08
CA ARG A 81 10.76 11.50 1.91
C ARG A 81 10.55 12.27 3.22
N ALA A 82 9.52 11.91 3.98
CA ALA A 82 9.27 12.47 5.29
C ALA A 82 10.35 12.09 6.31
N ALA A 83 10.83 10.83 6.29
CA ALA A 83 11.90 10.39 7.18
C ALA A 83 13.21 11.15 6.91
N ARG A 84 13.51 11.42 5.64
CA ARG A 84 14.61 12.31 5.24
C ARG A 84 14.46 13.71 5.82
N ARG A 85 13.30 14.34 5.65
CA ARG A 85 13.03 15.66 6.26
C ARG A 85 13.16 15.63 7.79
N VAL A 86 12.70 14.58 8.46
CA VAL A 86 12.87 14.44 9.90
C VAL A 86 14.35 14.35 10.30
N VAL A 87 15.17 13.65 9.54
CA VAL A 87 16.62 13.61 9.77
C VAL A 87 17.27 14.96 9.51
N ASP A 88 16.99 15.56 8.36
CA ASP A 88 17.67 16.75 7.84
C ASP A 88 17.22 18.04 8.56
N GLU A 89 15.93 18.21 8.82
CA GLU A 89 15.32 19.43 9.36
C GLU A 89 15.00 19.36 10.86
N HIS A 90 14.88 18.15 11.42
CA HIS A 90 14.46 17.94 12.81
C HIS A 90 15.47 17.09 13.62
N GLY A 91 16.68 16.88 13.11
CA GLY A 91 17.75 16.17 13.82
C GLY A 91 17.41 14.71 14.17
N GLY A 92 16.50 14.09 13.41
CA GLY A 92 16.02 12.74 13.66
C GLY A 92 14.91 12.64 14.72
N GLN A 93 14.37 13.76 15.21
CA GLN A 93 13.25 13.78 16.14
C GLN A 93 11.94 14.03 15.39
N ILE A 94 10.97 13.13 15.55
CA ILE A 94 9.63 13.31 14.95
C ILE A 94 8.94 14.49 15.67
N PRO A 95 8.46 15.52 14.94
CA PRO A 95 7.85 16.68 15.55
C PRO A 95 6.58 16.32 16.33
N GLU A 96 6.47 16.81 17.56
CA GLU A 96 5.25 16.75 18.36
C GLU A 96 4.28 17.91 18.05
N ASP A 97 4.75 18.94 17.35
CA ASP A 97 3.90 20.06 16.94
C ASP A 97 2.94 19.63 15.81
N PRO A 98 1.61 19.82 15.97
CA PRO A 98 0.64 19.39 14.96
C PRO A 98 0.82 20.01 13.58
N ALA A 99 1.27 21.26 13.49
CA ALA A 99 1.49 21.92 12.21
C ALA A 99 2.73 21.35 11.52
N ARG A 100 3.83 21.16 12.26
CA ARG A 100 5.09 20.60 11.72
C ARG A 100 4.93 19.14 11.29
N ILE A 101 4.29 18.29 12.09
CA ILE A 101 4.12 16.88 11.70
C ILE A 101 3.19 16.73 10.49
N SER A 102 2.18 17.60 10.35
CA SER A 102 1.25 17.58 9.22
C SER A 102 1.85 18.13 7.92
N ASP A 103 2.96 18.87 7.99
CA ASP A 103 3.71 19.34 6.82
C ASP A 103 4.56 18.21 6.19
N LEU A 104 4.77 17.10 6.91
CA LEU A 104 5.56 15.98 6.42
C LEU A 104 4.83 15.21 5.30
N PRO A 105 5.52 14.84 4.21
CA PRO A 105 4.93 14.09 3.10
C PRO A 105 4.21 12.81 3.53
N GLY A 106 2.94 12.66 3.13
CA GLY A 106 2.14 11.48 3.43
C GLY A 106 1.56 11.42 4.84
N ILE A 107 1.82 12.43 5.69
CA ILE A 107 1.17 12.59 6.99
C ILE A 107 -0.02 13.54 6.83
N GLY A 108 -1.21 12.97 6.60
CA GLY A 108 -2.46 13.72 6.63
C GLY A 108 -3.00 13.94 8.05
N PRO A 109 -4.12 14.68 8.20
CA PRO A 109 -4.72 14.98 9.51
C PRO A 109 -4.99 13.73 10.38
N TYR A 110 -5.40 12.63 9.75
CA TYR A 110 -5.58 11.35 10.42
C TYR A 110 -4.28 10.82 11.03
N THR A 111 -3.23 10.69 10.21
CA THR A 111 -1.95 10.11 10.62
C THR A 111 -1.28 10.98 11.68
N ALA A 112 -1.34 12.31 11.52
CA ALA A 112 -0.85 13.26 12.51
C ALA A 112 -1.55 13.04 13.86
N ALA A 113 -2.90 13.04 13.89
CA ALA A 113 -3.65 12.82 15.12
C ALA A 113 -3.36 11.44 15.76
N ALA A 114 -3.15 10.40 14.95
CA ALA A 114 -2.80 9.07 15.44
C ALA A 114 -1.43 9.07 16.13
N ILE A 115 -0.39 9.60 15.48
CA ILE A 115 0.96 9.69 16.06
C ILE A 115 0.94 10.55 17.33
N LEU A 116 0.34 11.74 17.26
CA LEU A 116 0.30 12.68 18.38
C LEU A 116 -0.45 12.13 19.59
N SER A 117 -1.58 11.46 19.39
CA SER A 117 -2.35 10.91 20.50
C SER A 117 -1.73 9.65 21.10
N ILE A 118 -1.17 8.76 20.26
CA ILE A 118 -0.63 7.47 20.70
C ILE A 118 0.76 7.64 21.30
N ALA A 119 1.67 8.30 20.60
CA ALA A 119 3.08 8.36 20.98
C ALA A 119 3.40 9.56 21.89
N PHE A 120 2.69 10.69 21.70
CA PHE A 120 2.94 11.93 22.46
C PHE A 120 1.85 12.27 23.48
N GLY A 121 0.82 11.43 23.62
CA GLY A 121 -0.25 11.63 24.61
C GLY A 121 -1.11 12.87 24.39
N ARG A 122 -1.10 13.47 23.19
CA ARG A 122 -1.91 14.66 22.88
C ARG A 122 -3.39 14.32 22.75
N ASP A 123 -4.25 15.22 23.18
CA ASP A 123 -5.71 15.10 23.08
C ASP A 123 -6.23 15.32 21.65
N CYS A 124 -5.81 14.46 20.72
CA CYS A 124 -6.22 14.50 19.32
C CYS A 124 -7.22 13.37 19.02
N PRO A 125 -8.41 13.65 18.48
CA PRO A 125 -9.34 12.60 18.07
C PRO A 125 -8.89 11.95 16.76
N VAL A 126 -9.03 10.63 16.67
CA VAL A 126 -8.69 9.86 15.46
C VAL A 126 -9.96 9.23 14.89
N VAL A 127 -10.20 9.45 13.59
CA VAL A 127 -11.43 8.98 12.91
C VAL A 127 -11.08 8.27 11.61
N ASP A 128 -10.77 6.98 11.71
CA ASP A 128 -10.58 6.05 10.58
C ASP A 128 -11.89 5.38 10.13
N GLY A 129 -11.81 4.46 9.17
CA GLY A 129 -12.97 3.70 8.70
C GLY A 129 -13.62 2.80 9.76
N ASN A 130 -12.88 2.36 10.79
CA ASN A 130 -13.41 1.63 11.93
C ASN A 130 -14.22 2.54 12.85
N VAL A 131 -13.65 3.68 13.23
CA VAL A 131 -14.29 4.70 14.08
C VAL A 131 -15.53 5.27 13.38
N VAL A 132 -15.46 5.59 12.09
CA VAL A 132 -16.63 6.04 11.31
C VAL A 132 -17.77 5.02 11.43
N ARG A 133 -17.49 3.73 11.26
CA ARG A 133 -18.51 2.68 11.36
C ARG A 133 -19.06 2.53 12.77
N VAL A 134 -18.21 2.56 13.80
CA VAL A 134 -18.63 2.50 15.20
C VAL A 134 -19.54 3.68 15.51
N LEU A 135 -19.12 4.92 15.20
CA LEU A 135 -19.90 6.13 15.47
C LEU A 135 -21.20 6.17 14.67
N SER A 136 -21.18 5.78 13.39
CA SER A 136 -22.41 5.71 12.58
C SER A 136 -23.44 4.75 13.18
N ARG A 137 -23.02 3.64 13.78
CA ARG A 137 -23.94 2.71 14.44
C ARG A 137 -24.35 3.18 15.83
N LEU A 138 -23.37 3.63 16.63
CA LEU A 138 -23.60 4.09 18.00
C LEU A 138 -24.64 5.23 18.05
N PHE A 139 -24.57 6.15 17.09
CA PHE A 139 -25.47 7.33 17.01
C PHE A 139 -26.51 7.26 15.88
N HIS A 140 -26.70 6.09 15.26
CA HIS A 140 -27.64 5.87 14.16
C HIS A 140 -27.55 6.95 13.05
N LEU A 141 -26.34 7.19 12.55
CA LEU A 141 -26.10 8.14 11.45
C LEU A 141 -26.38 7.46 10.11
N THR A 142 -27.41 7.94 9.41
CA THR A 142 -27.86 7.39 8.12
C THR A 142 -27.27 8.10 6.90
N ASP A 143 -26.59 9.24 7.11
CA ASP A 143 -25.94 9.99 6.04
C ASP A 143 -24.79 9.20 5.41
N ASN A 144 -24.45 9.56 4.16
CA ASN A 144 -23.23 9.07 3.52
C ASN A 144 -22.02 9.60 4.30
N PRO A 145 -21.18 8.75 4.93
CA PRO A 145 -20.08 9.19 5.80
C PRO A 145 -19.00 10.01 5.06
N ALA A 146 -19.01 9.97 3.73
CA ALA A 146 -18.10 10.73 2.90
C ALA A 146 -18.69 12.05 2.37
N SER A 147 -19.85 12.49 2.89
CA SER A 147 -20.30 13.88 2.73
C SER A 147 -19.57 14.79 3.73
N SER A 148 -19.37 16.06 3.38
CA SER A 148 -18.72 17.04 4.27
C SER A 148 -19.49 17.21 5.58
N ALA A 149 -20.83 17.26 5.51
CA ALA A 149 -21.70 17.37 6.67
C ALA A 149 -21.57 16.15 7.61
N ALA A 150 -21.61 14.93 7.07
CA ALA A 150 -21.45 13.71 7.86
C ALA A 150 -20.05 13.65 8.49
N ARG A 151 -19.01 14.04 7.74
CA ARG A 151 -17.64 14.08 8.26
C ARG A 151 -17.50 15.05 9.43
N LYS A 152 -18.04 16.27 9.32
CA LYS A 152 -18.05 17.26 10.41
C LYS A 152 -18.77 16.73 11.65
N ARG A 153 -19.89 16.01 11.47
CA ARG A 153 -20.62 15.40 12.58
C ARG A 153 -19.83 14.27 13.25
N LEU A 154 -19.19 13.41 12.47
CA LEU A 154 -18.35 12.32 12.96
C LEU A 154 -17.14 12.85 13.74
N ASP A 155 -16.45 13.86 13.20
CA ASP A 155 -15.32 14.50 13.87
C ASP A 155 -15.78 15.19 15.17
N GLY A 156 -16.92 15.86 15.18
CA GLY A 156 -17.50 16.45 16.39
C GLY A 156 -17.87 15.43 17.47
N LEU A 157 -18.38 14.25 17.08
CA LEU A 157 -18.64 13.14 18.00
C LEU A 157 -17.35 12.57 18.58
N ALA A 158 -16.32 12.42 17.75
CA ALA A 158 -15.01 11.93 18.20
C ALA A 158 -14.38 12.89 19.24
N VAL A 159 -14.46 14.21 19.00
CA VAL A 159 -14.03 15.22 19.99
C VAL A 159 -14.80 15.10 21.30
N ARG A 160 -16.14 14.97 21.23
CA ARG A 160 -16.99 14.91 22.43
C ARG A 160 -16.77 13.66 23.28
N LEU A 161 -16.42 12.53 22.65
CA LEU A 161 -16.21 11.26 23.34
C LEU A 161 -14.77 11.06 23.82
N LEU A 162 -13.83 11.90 23.37
CA LEU A 162 -12.42 11.75 23.67
C LEU A 162 -12.16 11.79 25.17
N VAL A 163 -11.43 10.79 25.68
CA VAL A 163 -10.99 10.77 27.08
C VAL A 163 -9.68 11.54 27.18
N ARG A 164 -9.77 12.79 27.64
CA ARG A 164 -8.61 13.68 27.80
C ARG A 164 -7.55 13.07 28.71
N GLY A 165 -6.28 13.24 28.36
CA GLY A 165 -5.14 12.61 29.03
C GLY A 165 -4.96 11.11 28.73
N ARG A 166 -5.95 10.45 28.11
CA ARG A 166 -5.88 9.06 27.62
C ARG A 166 -6.34 8.93 26.16
N ALA A 167 -6.16 9.99 25.37
CA ALA A 167 -6.65 10.06 24.00
C ALA A 167 -6.09 8.94 23.12
N GLY A 168 -4.80 8.62 23.26
CA GLY A 168 -4.15 7.50 22.56
C GLY A 168 -4.86 6.16 22.82
N ASP A 169 -5.05 5.78 24.08
CA ASP A 169 -5.76 4.56 24.46
C ASP A 169 -7.20 4.55 23.94
N PHE A 170 -7.90 5.67 24.06
CA PHE A 170 -9.28 5.79 23.60
C PHE A 170 -9.41 5.63 22.08
N ASN A 171 -8.53 6.29 21.33
CA ASN A 171 -8.48 6.16 19.88
C ASN A 171 -8.21 4.71 19.46
N GLN A 172 -7.21 4.08 20.08
CA GLN A 172 -6.89 2.68 19.81
C GLN A 172 -8.04 1.73 20.19
N ALA A 173 -8.72 1.98 21.31
CA ALA A 173 -9.88 1.21 21.73
C ALA A 173 -11.06 1.33 20.75
N MET A 174 -11.33 2.51 20.20
CA MET A 174 -12.36 2.70 19.18
C MET A 174 -12.01 1.94 17.88
N MET A 175 -10.74 2.01 17.45
CA MET A 175 -10.25 1.27 16.28
C MET A 175 -10.34 -0.24 16.50
N GLU A 176 -9.92 -0.72 17.68
CA GLU A 176 -9.96 -2.13 18.08
C GLU A 176 -11.40 -2.66 18.14
N LEU A 177 -12.32 -1.89 18.72
CA LEU A 177 -13.74 -2.20 18.77
C LEU A 177 -14.31 -2.36 17.36
N GLY A 178 -14.01 -1.42 16.46
CA GLY A 178 -14.43 -1.52 15.07
C GLY A 178 -13.82 -2.73 14.35
N ALA A 179 -12.55 -3.02 14.60
CA ALA A 179 -11.83 -4.10 13.95
C ALA A 179 -12.29 -5.50 14.38
N THR A 180 -12.64 -5.69 15.66
CA THR A 180 -12.83 -7.04 16.26
C THR A 180 -14.28 -7.35 16.65
N ILE A 181 -15.09 -6.34 16.98
CA ILE A 181 -16.46 -6.51 17.49
C ILE A 181 -17.48 -5.89 16.54
N CYS A 182 -17.38 -4.59 16.29
CA CYS A 182 -18.29 -3.83 15.45
C CYS A 182 -17.87 -3.92 13.97
N THR A 183 -17.74 -5.15 13.46
CA THR A 183 -17.20 -5.46 12.13
C THR A 183 -18.14 -5.04 10.99
N PRO A 184 -17.66 -4.90 9.75
CA PRO A 184 -18.49 -4.49 8.61
C PRO A 184 -19.67 -5.41 8.30
N ARG A 185 -19.54 -6.71 8.61
CA ARG A 185 -20.58 -7.73 8.41
C ARG A 185 -20.65 -8.59 9.68
N LYS A 186 -21.87 -8.93 10.11
CA LYS A 186 -22.12 -9.75 11.31
C LYS A 186 -21.39 -9.21 12.56
N PRO A 187 -21.65 -7.95 12.98
CA PRO A 187 -21.05 -7.41 14.20
C PRO A 187 -21.44 -8.25 15.43
N ARG A 188 -20.48 -8.46 16.34
CA ARG A 188 -20.67 -9.25 17.57
C ARG A 188 -21.36 -8.42 18.66
N CYS A 189 -22.57 -7.95 18.38
CA CYS A 189 -23.27 -6.98 19.23
C CYS A 189 -23.44 -7.46 20.68
N GLY A 190 -23.67 -8.75 20.93
CA GLY A 190 -23.80 -9.31 22.29
C GLY A 190 -22.53 -9.25 23.13
N ALA A 191 -21.35 -9.18 22.49
CA ALA A 191 -20.05 -9.04 23.16
C ALA A 191 -19.54 -7.59 23.14
N CYS A 192 -20.35 -6.63 22.70
CA CYS A 192 -19.91 -5.25 22.54
C CYS A 192 -20.01 -4.48 23.87
N PRO A 193 -18.89 -3.93 24.39
CA PRO A 193 -18.87 -3.24 25.69
C PRO A 193 -19.68 -1.94 25.70
N VAL A 194 -20.06 -1.43 24.53
CA VAL A 194 -20.89 -0.23 24.39
C VAL A 194 -22.27 -0.54 23.78
N ASN A 195 -22.69 -1.81 23.79
CA ASN A 195 -24.00 -2.23 23.30
C ASN A 195 -25.16 -1.45 23.93
N PRO A 196 -25.21 -1.22 25.27
CA PRO A 196 -26.33 -0.50 25.90
C PRO A 196 -26.53 0.93 25.37
N PHE A 197 -25.48 1.52 24.79
CA PHE A 197 -25.49 2.88 24.25
C PHE A 197 -25.74 2.94 22.73
N CYS A 198 -25.84 1.78 22.06
CA CYS A 198 -25.89 1.71 20.60
C CYS A 198 -27.30 1.91 20.04
N GLU A 199 -27.56 3.09 19.50
CA GLU A 199 -28.87 3.44 18.93
C GLU A 199 -29.23 2.54 17.74
N ALA A 200 -28.29 2.26 16.82
CA ALA A 200 -28.57 1.35 15.71
C ALA A 200 -28.98 -0.05 16.18
N ARG A 201 -28.45 -0.54 17.31
CA ARG A 201 -28.86 -1.86 17.84
C ARG A 201 -30.27 -1.81 18.44
N LYS A 202 -30.65 -0.69 19.07
CA LYS A 202 -31.99 -0.50 19.65
C LYS A 202 -33.06 -0.33 18.57
N THR A 203 -32.75 0.37 17.48
CA THR A 203 -33.75 0.81 16.50
C THR A 203 -33.76 0.05 15.19
N LEU A 204 -32.69 -0.68 14.84
CA LEU A 204 -32.60 -1.41 13.57
C LEU A 204 -32.61 -2.93 13.77
N PRO A 205 -33.25 -3.69 12.86
CA PRO A 205 -33.13 -5.15 12.83
C PRO A 205 -31.67 -5.62 12.61
N ASP A 206 -30.93 -4.91 11.77
CA ASP A 206 -29.52 -5.19 11.49
C ASP A 206 -28.68 -3.89 11.46
N PRO A 207 -27.79 -3.65 12.45
CA PRO A 207 -26.86 -2.53 12.45
C PRO A 207 -25.84 -2.55 11.30
N SER A 208 -25.66 -3.70 10.62
CA SER A 208 -24.65 -3.85 9.56
C SER A 208 -24.98 -3.08 8.28
N VAL A 209 -26.22 -2.60 8.14
CA VAL A 209 -26.65 -1.68 7.09
C VAL A 209 -25.97 -0.31 7.16
N LEU A 210 -25.40 0.04 8.34
CA LEU A 210 -24.62 1.26 8.54
C LEU A 210 -23.11 0.98 8.60
N PRO A 211 -22.27 1.93 8.12
CA PRO A 211 -22.65 3.16 7.43
C PRO A 211 -23.12 2.91 5.98
N ARG A 212 -23.91 3.84 5.42
CA ARG A 212 -24.35 3.74 4.02
C ARG A 212 -23.15 3.73 3.07
N LYS A 213 -23.09 2.72 2.19
CA LYS A 213 -22.01 2.56 1.21
C LYS A 213 -22.31 3.39 -0.04
N ARG A 214 -21.25 3.93 -0.64
CA ARG A 214 -21.34 4.50 -2.00
C ARG A 214 -21.53 3.37 -3.03
N PRO A 215 -22.30 3.61 -4.10
CA PRO A 215 -22.30 2.74 -5.27
C PRO A 215 -20.87 2.57 -5.81
N ARG A 216 -20.50 1.36 -6.22
CA ARG A 216 -19.20 1.12 -6.85
C ARG A 216 -19.22 1.70 -8.26
N ARG A 217 -18.20 2.50 -8.60
CA ARG A 217 -17.98 2.94 -9.98
C ARG A 217 -17.48 1.76 -10.83
N GLN A 218 -17.84 1.74 -12.10
CA GLN A 218 -17.24 0.83 -13.07
C GLN A 218 -15.74 1.12 -13.17
N ARG A 219 -14.94 0.06 -13.21
CA ARG A 219 -13.49 0.16 -13.32
C ARG A 219 -13.10 -0.02 -14.79
N PRO A 220 -12.26 0.85 -15.37
CA PRO A 220 -11.70 0.59 -16.69
C PRO A 220 -10.84 -0.68 -16.68
N HIS A 221 -10.80 -1.37 -17.81
CA HIS A 221 -9.93 -2.53 -18.04
C HIS A 221 -8.83 -2.13 -19.04
N HIS A 222 -7.57 -2.31 -18.66
CA HIS A 222 -6.41 -2.09 -19.52
C HIS A 222 -5.78 -3.41 -19.97
N HIS A 223 -5.46 -3.51 -21.26
CA HIS A 223 -4.62 -4.58 -21.79
C HIS A 223 -3.18 -4.06 -21.85
N VAL A 224 -2.23 -4.83 -21.33
CA VAL A 224 -0.81 -4.44 -21.27
C VAL A 224 0.02 -5.56 -21.88
N ALA A 225 0.98 -5.20 -22.72
CA ALA A 225 1.99 -6.13 -23.24
C ALA A 225 3.35 -5.81 -22.62
N ALA A 226 4.09 -6.82 -22.20
CA ALA A 226 5.44 -6.67 -21.67
C ALA A 226 6.40 -7.68 -22.31
N GLY A 227 7.61 -7.22 -22.62
CA GLY A 227 8.66 -8.01 -23.27
C GLY A 227 9.77 -8.39 -22.32
N ILE A 228 9.94 -9.68 -22.09
CA ILE A 228 11.15 -10.24 -21.46
C ILE A 228 12.21 -10.29 -22.56
N VAL A 229 12.85 -9.15 -22.79
CA VAL A 229 13.88 -9.00 -23.84
C VAL A 229 15.19 -9.60 -23.35
N ARG A 230 15.66 -10.62 -24.05
CA ARG A 230 16.89 -11.36 -23.74
C ARG A 230 18.04 -10.90 -24.62
N ARG A 231 19.22 -10.79 -24.02
CA ARG A 231 20.50 -10.60 -24.71
C ARG A 231 21.53 -11.43 -23.95
N ASN A 232 22.02 -12.50 -24.58
CA ASN A 232 22.80 -13.53 -23.89
C ASN A 232 22.04 -14.07 -22.65
N ASP A 233 22.70 -14.12 -21.49
CA ASP A 233 22.12 -14.56 -20.21
C ASP A 233 21.42 -13.43 -19.43
N GLU A 234 21.31 -12.24 -20.03
CA GLU A 234 20.69 -11.07 -19.42
C GLU A 234 19.27 -10.84 -19.94
N VAL A 235 18.46 -10.19 -19.10
CA VAL A 235 17.17 -9.61 -19.46
C VAL A 235 17.15 -8.11 -19.20
N LEU A 236 16.41 -7.38 -20.05
CA LEU A 236 16.26 -5.95 -19.91
C LEU A 236 15.12 -5.62 -18.94
N ILE A 237 15.42 -4.78 -17.94
CA ILE A 237 14.45 -4.19 -17.04
C ILE A 237 14.51 -2.66 -17.12
N VAL A 238 13.38 -2.03 -16.92
CA VAL A 238 13.23 -0.57 -16.91
C VAL A 238 12.64 -0.11 -15.59
N ARG A 239 13.10 1.04 -15.11
CA ARG A 239 12.58 1.66 -13.90
C ARG A 239 11.48 2.64 -14.24
N ARG A 240 10.32 2.49 -13.59
CA ARG A 240 9.21 3.43 -13.72
C ARG A 240 9.61 4.79 -13.14
N PRO A 241 9.14 5.91 -13.72
CA PRO A 241 9.28 7.23 -13.11
C PRO A 241 8.87 7.23 -11.64
N THR A 242 9.50 8.04 -10.79
CA THR A 242 9.16 8.09 -9.36
C THR A 242 7.74 8.60 -9.12
N ASP A 243 7.25 9.44 -10.01
CA ASP A 243 5.89 9.98 -9.96
C ASP A 243 4.91 9.07 -10.70
N GLY A 244 3.65 9.08 -10.24
CA GLY A 244 2.59 8.27 -10.83
C GLY A 244 2.52 6.82 -10.32
N LEU A 245 1.82 6.01 -11.10
CA LEU A 245 1.44 4.64 -10.74
C LEU A 245 2.66 3.73 -10.65
N LEU A 246 2.79 3.03 -9.52
CA LEU A 246 3.88 2.09 -9.24
C LEU A 246 5.28 2.75 -9.34
N GLY A 247 5.34 4.05 -9.11
CA GLY A 247 6.55 4.82 -9.38
C GLY A 247 7.79 4.36 -8.61
N GLY A 248 8.93 4.35 -9.29
CA GLY A 248 10.23 3.91 -8.78
C GLY A 248 10.46 2.39 -8.77
N LEU A 249 9.44 1.58 -9.08
CA LEU A 249 9.57 0.12 -9.23
C LEU A 249 10.16 -0.26 -10.59
N TRP A 250 10.70 -1.47 -10.65
CA TRP A 250 11.19 -2.08 -11.89
C TRP A 250 10.09 -2.86 -12.60
N GLU A 251 10.21 -2.95 -13.92
CA GLU A 251 9.33 -3.74 -14.78
C GLU A 251 10.05 -4.23 -16.04
N PHE A 252 9.43 -5.17 -16.75
CA PHE A 252 9.84 -5.47 -18.12
C PHE A 252 9.28 -4.41 -19.07
N PRO A 253 10.03 -3.99 -20.10
CA PRO A 253 9.60 -2.93 -21.00
C PRO A 253 8.35 -3.32 -21.78
N GLY A 254 7.46 -2.36 -22.01
CA GLY A 254 6.16 -2.58 -22.63
C GLY A 254 5.19 -1.44 -22.35
N GLY A 255 3.90 -1.66 -22.61
CA GLY A 255 2.91 -0.59 -22.53
C GLY A 255 1.46 -1.05 -22.64
N ILE A 256 0.54 -0.09 -22.53
CA ILE A 256 -0.90 -0.31 -22.69
C ILE A 256 -1.20 -0.50 -24.18
N VAL A 257 -1.80 -1.64 -24.51
CA VAL A 257 -2.19 -2.01 -25.87
C VAL A 257 -3.50 -1.31 -26.23
N GLY A 258 -3.52 -0.61 -27.37
CA GLY A 258 -4.73 -0.02 -27.93
C GLY A 258 -5.78 -1.07 -28.32
N LYS A 259 -7.05 -0.66 -28.38
CA LYS A 259 -8.14 -1.57 -28.81
C LYS A 259 -7.89 -2.08 -30.23
N GLY A 260 -8.05 -3.39 -30.43
CA GLY A 260 -7.88 -4.04 -31.74
C GLY A 260 -6.43 -4.21 -32.21
N VAL A 261 -5.45 -3.82 -31.39
CA VAL A 261 -4.03 -3.92 -31.75
C VAL A 261 -3.47 -5.30 -31.36
N VAL A 262 -2.70 -5.90 -32.27
CA VAL A 262 -1.99 -7.16 -32.03
C VAL A 262 -0.80 -6.91 -31.10
N GLY A 263 -0.79 -7.57 -29.94
CA GLY A 263 0.19 -7.32 -28.87
C GLY A 263 1.66 -7.48 -29.30
N GLU A 264 1.97 -8.40 -30.20
CA GLU A 264 3.34 -8.65 -30.67
C GLU A 264 3.90 -7.48 -31.49
N LYS A 265 3.10 -6.97 -32.45
CA LYS A 265 3.50 -5.81 -33.27
C LYS A 265 3.63 -4.56 -32.42
N PHE A 266 2.64 -4.33 -31.55
CA PHE A 266 2.66 -3.23 -30.59
C PHE A 266 3.95 -3.25 -29.75
N LEU A 267 4.32 -4.41 -29.20
CA LEU A 267 5.44 -4.51 -28.27
C LEU A 267 6.78 -4.16 -28.93
N ALA A 268 7.01 -4.60 -30.17
CA ALA A 268 8.24 -4.27 -30.89
C ALA A 268 8.35 -2.76 -31.19
N GLU A 269 7.26 -2.12 -31.60
CA GLU A 269 7.21 -0.68 -31.84
C GLU A 269 7.36 0.13 -30.55
N GLU A 270 6.66 -0.27 -29.49
CA GLU A 270 6.72 0.39 -28.18
C GLU A 270 8.13 0.34 -27.60
N ILE A 271 8.78 -0.82 -27.62
CA ILE A 271 10.16 -0.96 -27.12
C ILE A 271 11.14 -0.16 -27.96
N LYS A 272 10.98 -0.11 -29.29
CA LYS A 272 11.80 0.74 -30.15
C LYS A 272 11.62 2.22 -29.81
N ASN A 273 10.39 2.67 -29.60
CA ASN A 273 10.08 4.08 -29.26
C ASN A 273 10.55 4.46 -27.86
N MET A 274 10.41 3.56 -26.88
CA MET A 274 10.77 3.79 -25.49
C MET A 274 12.28 3.69 -25.25
N LEU A 275 12.97 2.73 -25.89
CA LEU A 275 14.34 2.34 -25.54
C LEU A 275 15.35 2.44 -26.69
N GLY A 276 14.90 2.71 -27.92
CA GLY A 276 15.78 2.82 -29.09
C GLY A 276 16.35 1.48 -29.59
N ILE A 277 15.79 0.34 -29.19
CA ILE A 277 16.29 -0.99 -29.57
C ILE A 277 15.33 -1.74 -30.49
N GLY A 278 15.89 -2.53 -31.40
CA GLY A 278 15.15 -3.50 -32.19
C GLY A 278 15.04 -4.82 -31.44
N ILE A 279 13.83 -5.40 -31.41
CA ILE A 279 13.58 -6.72 -30.83
C ILE A 279 12.81 -7.62 -31.81
N ARG A 280 12.93 -8.93 -31.62
CA ARG A 280 12.07 -9.94 -32.23
C ARG A 280 11.22 -10.58 -31.14
N VAL A 281 9.90 -10.58 -31.29
CA VAL A 281 8.99 -11.28 -30.38
C VAL A 281 9.01 -12.77 -30.74
N ASP A 282 9.35 -13.62 -29.77
CA ASP A 282 9.54 -15.06 -29.98
C ASP A 282 8.25 -15.86 -29.73
N ARG A 283 7.65 -15.69 -28.55
CA ARG A 283 6.46 -16.43 -28.10
C ARG A 283 5.80 -15.76 -26.92
N ALA A 284 4.50 -16.01 -26.75
CA ALA A 284 3.80 -15.69 -25.51
C ALA A 284 4.34 -16.52 -24.33
N VAL A 285 4.40 -15.90 -23.16
CA VAL A 285 4.86 -16.52 -21.90
C VAL A 285 3.68 -16.78 -20.97
N ALA A 286 2.89 -15.75 -20.69
CA ALA A 286 1.74 -15.84 -19.78
C ALA A 286 0.73 -14.72 -20.01
N THR A 287 -0.52 -14.98 -19.65
CA THR A 287 -1.60 -13.98 -19.56
C THR A 287 -2.05 -13.87 -18.11
N LEU A 288 -1.84 -12.71 -17.50
CA LEU A 288 -2.07 -12.50 -16.07
C LEU A 288 -3.11 -11.41 -15.85
N ARG A 289 -4.19 -11.76 -15.16
CA ARG A 289 -5.16 -10.77 -14.66
C ARG A 289 -4.70 -10.21 -13.32
N HIS A 290 -4.78 -8.89 -13.17
CA HIS A 290 -4.47 -8.18 -11.93
C HIS A 290 -5.45 -7.02 -11.73
N ALA A 291 -5.95 -6.87 -10.50
CA ALA A 291 -6.91 -5.83 -10.17
C ALA A 291 -6.26 -4.79 -9.26
N PHE A 292 -6.41 -3.51 -9.62
CA PHE A 292 -6.13 -2.37 -8.77
C PHE A 292 -7.45 -1.82 -8.22
N THR A 293 -7.37 -0.95 -7.22
CA THR A 293 -8.56 -0.35 -6.60
C THR A 293 -9.38 0.50 -7.59
N HIS A 294 -8.72 1.06 -8.61
CA HIS A 294 -9.30 2.02 -9.57
C HIS A 294 -9.38 1.51 -11.01
N PHE A 295 -8.74 0.39 -11.36
CA PHE A 295 -8.83 -0.24 -12.69
C PHE A 295 -8.48 -1.74 -12.62
N GLU A 296 -8.75 -2.47 -13.68
CA GLU A 296 -8.34 -3.86 -13.87
C GLU A 296 -7.38 -3.98 -15.06
N MET A 297 -6.47 -4.94 -15.00
CA MET A 297 -5.42 -5.11 -16.00
C MET A 297 -5.30 -6.58 -16.43
N THR A 298 -5.16 -6.81 -17.73
CA THR A 298 -4.62 -8.05 -18.29
C THR A 298 -3.22 -7.79 -18.81
N LEU A 299 -2.21 -8.38 -18.17
CA LEU A 299 -0.82 -8.35 -18.59
C LEU A 299 -0.50 -9.57 -19.45
N GLN A 300 -0.12 -9.34 -20.70
CA GLN A 300 0.40 -10.33 -21.61
C GLN A 300 1.92 -10.24 -21.66
N GLY A 301 2.61 -11.29 -21.21
CA GLY A 301 4.06 -11.38 -21.26
C GLY A 301 4.53 -12.11 -22.51
N TYR A 302 5.60 -11.62 -23.11
CA TYR A 302 6.26 -12.22 -24.28
C TYR A 302 7.75 -12.43 -24.03
N SER A 303 8.29 -13.54 -24.55
CA SER A 303 9.73 -13.73 -24.68
C SER A 303 10.18 -12.97 -25.93
N CYS A 304 11.25 -12.20 -25.83
CA CYS A 304 11.79 -11.44 -26.95
C CYS A 304 13.31 -11.58 -27.03
N SER A 305 13.84 -11.49 -28.22
CA SER A 305 15.29 -11.47 -28.48
C SER A 305 15.71 -10.05 -28.86
N HIS A 306 16.78 -9.54 -28.24
CA HIS A 306 17.44 -8.30 -28.68
C HIS A 306 18.09 -8.52 -30.06
N ILE A 307 17.87 -7.59 -30.99
CA ILE A 307 18.39 -7.68 -32.37
C ILE A 307 19.44 -6.59 -32.63
N ALA A 308 19.15 -5.35 -32.24
CA ALA A 308 20.02 -4.20 -32.55
C ALA A 308 19.78 -3.02 -31.61
N GLY A 309 20.73 -2.08 -31.60
CA GLY A 309 20.66 -0.84 -30.84
C GLY A 309 21.15 -0.97 -29.40
N VAL A 310 21.36 0.18 -28.74
CA VAL A 310 21.79 0.28 -27.35
C VAL A 310 20.62 0.81 -26.53
N ALA A 311 20.19 0.05 -25.52
CA ALA A 311 19.05 0.42 -24.69
C ALA A 311 19.33 1.72 -23.93
N ARG A 312 18.51 2.74 -24.20
CA ARG A 312 18.46 4.02 -23.48
C ARG A 312 17.03 4.48 -23.40
N HIS A 313 16.49 4.64 -22.19
CA HIS A 313 15.12 5.12 -22.03
C HIS A 313 14.99 6.55 -22.55
N ARG A 314 14.00 6.78 -23.41
CA ARG A 314 13.77 8.08 -24.06
C ARG A 314 13.58 9.22 -23.05
N ASP A 315 12.83 8.96 -21.99
CA ASP A 315 12.57 9.93 -20.92
C ASP A 315 13.69 10.00 -19.85
N GLY A 316 14.84 9.37 -20.09
CA GLY A 316 15.98 9.38 -19.16
C GLY A 316 15.83 8.48 -17.93
N ASN A 317 14.75 7.68 -17.83
CA ASN A 317 14.63 6.68 -16.77
C ASN A 317 15.70 5.60 -16.88
N GLU A 318 15.98 4.96 -15.76
CA GLU A 318 16.99 3.92 -15.71
C GLU A 318 16.53 2.64 -16.42
N CYS A 319 17.42 2.04 -17.21
CA CYS A 319 17.27 0.70 -17.75
C CYS A 319 18.54 -0.11 -17.49
N ARG A 320 18.39 -1.39 -17.16
CA ARG A 320 19.51 -2.29 -16.85
C ARG A 320 19.35 -3.62 -17.55
N TRP A 321 20.46 -4.13 -18.07
CA TRP A 321 20.58 -5.55 -18.38
C TRP A 321 21.01 -6.25 -17.09
N VAL A 322 20.26 -7.27 -16.70
CA VAL A 322 20.50 -8.02 -15.46
C VAL A 322 20.38 -9.51 -15.73
N ARG A 323 21.12 -10.33 -14.97
CA ARG A 323 20.93 -11.78 -15.04
C ARG A 323 19.52 -12.12 -14.54
N PHE A 324 18.90 -13.11 -15.17
CA PHE A 324 17.53 -13.50 -14.81
C PHE A 324 17.41 -13.92 -13.33
N GLU A 325 18.43 -14.60 -12.80
CA GLU A 325 18.51 -15.00 -11.39
C GLU A 325 18.61 -13.82 -10.40
N ASP A 326 19.11 -12.67 -10.85
CA ASP A 326 19.26 -11.47 -10.03
C ASP A 326 17.98 -10.62 -9.95
N LEU A 327 16.93 -10.97 -10.70
CA LEU A 327 15.65 -10.25 -10.69
C LEU A 327 15.05 -10.15 -9.27
N GLY A 328 15.31 -11.15 -8.42
CA GLY A 328 14.88 -11.16 -7.03
C GLY A 328 15.43 -10.01 -6.17
N ARG A 329 16.47 -9.30 -6.63
CA ARG A 329 17.05 -8.14 -5.91
C ARG A 329 16.26 -6.84 -6.14
N PHE A 330 15.52 -6.76 -7.24
CA PHE A 330 14.78 -5.57 -7.63
C PHE A 330 13.34 -5.64 -7.12
N ALA A 331 12.71 -4.48 -6.90
CA ALA A 331 11.32 -4.40 -6.47
C ALA A 331 10.39 -4.33 -7.69
N PHE A 332 9.55 -5.36 -7.87
CA PHE A 332 8.59 -5.46 -8.96
C PHE A 332 7.14 -5.37 -8.47
N PRO A 333 6.21 -4.84 -9.29
CA PRO A 333 4.78 -5.00 -9.04
C PRO A 333 4.38 -6.48 -9.03
N ARG A 334 3.34 -6.84 -8.26
CA ARG A 334 2.87 -8.23 -8.13
C ARG A 334 2.55 -8.90 -9.47
N ALA A 335 2.04 -8.15 -10.45
CA ALA A 335 1.79 -8.68 -11.79
C ALA A 335 3.09 -9.11 -12.50
N TYR A 336 4.18 -8.35 -12.35
CA TYR A 336 5.48 -8.66 -12.93
C TYR A 336 6.19 -9.77 -12.15
N GLN A 337 6.06 -9.84 -10.82
CA GLN A 337 6.56 -11.00 -10.04
C GLN A 337 5.98 -12.33 -10.57
N ARG A 338 4.67 -12.37 -10.79
CA ARG A 338 4.00 -13.55 -11.39
C ARG A 338 4.47 -13.84 -12.81
N LEU A 339 4.84 -12.81 -13.57
CA LEU A 339 5.41 -12.99 -14.90
C LEU A 339 6.84 -13.55 -14.84
N ILE A 340 7.64 -13.12 -13.87
CA ILE A 340 8.98 -13.67 -13.59
C ILE A 340 8.86 -15.15 -13.21
N GLU A 341 7.95 -15.49 -12.30
CA GLU A 341 7.66 -16.88 -11.90
C GLU A 341 7.27 -17.74 -13.12
N ALA A 342 6.37 -17.26 -13.97
CA ALA A 342 5.96 -17.97 -15.19
C ALA A 342 7.10 -18.13 -16.20
N ALA A 343 7.96 -17.12 -16.34
CA ALA A 343 9.12 -17.17 -17.23
C ALA A 343 10.21 -18.13 -16.72
N ALA A 344 10.41 -18.21 -15.40
CA ALA A 344 11.35 -19.12 -14.77
C ALA A 344 10.98 -20.59 -15.05
N ALA A 345 9.69 -20.94 -14.88
CA ALA A 345 9.19 -22.29 -15.12
C ALA A 345 9.43 -22.77 -16.58
N LEU A 346 9.32 -21.86 -17.55
CA LEU A 346 9.62 -22.16 -18.96
C LEU A 346 11.11 -22.29 -19.26
N HIS A 347 11.97 -21.78 -18.37
CA HIS A 347 13.41 -21.86 -18.50
C HIS A 347 13.96 -23.15 -17.87
N GLU A 348 13.42 -23.56 -16.72
CA GLU A 348 13.75 -24.83 -16.04
C GLU A 348 13.30 -26.05 -16.86
N GLY A 349 12.12 -26.01 -17.47
CA GLY A 349 11.66 -27.04 -18.41
C GLY A 349 12.47 -27.15 -19.71
N ARG A 350 13.47 -26.28 -19.91
CA ARG A 350 14.41 -26.28 -21.05
C ARG A 350 15.84 -26.66 -20.66
N ARG A 351 16.17 -26.87 -19.38
CA ARG A 351 17.47 -27.46 -19.04
C ARG A 351 17.49 -28.89 -19.59
N PRO A 352 18.43 -29.26 -20.47
CA PRO A 352 18.55 -30.65 -20.88
C PRO A 352 18.77 -31.50 -19.63
N ALA A 353 18.00 -32.58 -19.49
CA ALA A 353 18.30 -33.62 -18.52
C ALA A 353 19.66 -34.23 -18.91
N GLY A 354 20.75 -33.76 -18.30
CA GLY A 354 22.09 -34.27 -18.57
C GLY A 354 23.18 -33.21 -18.52
N SER A 355 23.74 -33.01 -17.33
CA SER A 355 25.18 -32.81 -17.12
C SER A 355 25.46 -33.20 -15.67
N THR A 356 25.54 -34.51 -15.43
CA THR A 356 26.33 -35.08 -14.33
C THR A 356 27.80 -34.97 -14.66
#